data_AF-A0A0S1XD10-F1
#
_entry.id   AF-A0A0S1XD10-F1
#
_cell.length_a   1.000
_cell.length_b   1.000
_cell.length_c   1.000
_cell.angle_alpha   90.00
_cell.angle_beta   90.00
_cell.angle_gamma   90.00
#
_symmetry.space_group_name_H-M   'P 1'
#
loop_
_entity.id
_entity.type
_entity.pdbx_description
1 polymer ?
#
loop_
_entity_poly.entity_id
_entity_poly.type
_entity_poly.pdbx_seq_one_letter_code
_entity_poly.pdbx_strand_id
1 'polypeptide(L)'
;MKKLIPLAIILVTIFALAYYIAPKLPQQTELRPLGEFYLENSYFGDYSAKSPEVVTSILWDYRGVDTLFETSVFFLAIIGSLTLFRLNKKQEKEAKQKPEEFSGGLTLVIKSVTKVIVAMILAVSASIALHGHLTPGGGFQGGSALAVAPLLIIAAYSKYALEEHGLDKTRALILRSIGLLGIALIALVPLLAGGYIMQNQPIFPAELGGQLVGGSLIYYNFFEFLAVGAGFTAVFLLLAIPEKVFKKILGVRQ
;
A
#
# COMPACT_ATOMS: atom_id res chain seq x y z
N MET A 1 -35.39 -6.85 -13.29
CA MET A 1 -35.34 -6.68 -14.78
C MET A 1 -34.86 -5.30 -15.21
N LYS A 2 -35.41 -4.17 -14.72
CA LYS A 2 -35.03 -2.80 -15.17
C LYS A 2 -33.54 -2.41 -15.01
N LYS A 3 -32.80 -2.98 -14.04
CA LYS A 3 -31.36 -2.74 -13.84
C LYS A 3 -30.44 -3.72 -14.63
N LEU A 4 -31.00 -4.82 -15.15
CA LEU A 4 -30.24 -5.83 -15.89
C LEU A 4 -30.05 -5.44 -17.36
N ILE A 5 -31.01 -4.74 -17.94
CA ILE A 5 -30.96 -4.22 -19.31
C ILE A 5 -29.80 -3.22 -19.51
N PRO A 6 -29.64 -2.15 -18.69
CA PRO A 6 -28.51 -1.23 -18.86
C PRO A 6 -27.16 -1.91 -18.60
N LEU A 7 -27.08 -2.84 -17.65
CA LEU A 7 -25.86 -3.62 -17.40
C LEU A 7 -25.48 -4.50 -18.60
N ALA A 8 -26.46 -5.18 -19.20
CA ALA A 8 -26.26 -5.97 -20.40
C ALA A 8 -25.80 -5.11 -21.59
N ILE A 9 -26.39 -3.93 -21.77
CA ILE A 9 -25.96 -2.97 -22.81
C ILE A 9 -24.52 -2.54 -22.59
N ILE A 10 -24.13 -2.18 -21.35
CA ILE A 10 -22.75 -1.78 -21.03
C ILE A 10 -21.78 -2.92 -21.31
N LEU A 11 -22.07 -4.14 -20.83
CA LEU A 11 -21.20 -5.29 -21.04
C LEU A 11 -21.06 -5.63 -22.53
N VAL A 12 -22.17 -5.68 -23.27
CA VAL A 12 -22.15 -5.91 -24.72
C VAL A 12 -21.36 -4.83 -25.44
N THR A 13 -21.53 -3.56 -25.04
CA THR A 13 -20.78 -2.45 -25.64
C THR A 13 -19.28 -2.58 -25.37
N ILE A 14 -18.88 -2.88 -24.13
CA ILE A 14 -17.47 -3.10 -23.77
C ILE A 14 -16.88 -4.26 -24.55
N PHE A 15 -17.56 -5.41 -24.59
CA PHE A 15 -17.09 -6.60 -25.32
C PHE A 15 -17.04 -6.36 -26.83
N ALA A 16 -18.03 -5.66 -27.40
CA ALA A 16 -18.04 -5.31 -28.82
C ALA A 16 -16.89 -4.35 -29.16
N LEU A 17 -16.64 -3.34 -28.31
CA LEU A 17 -15.49 -2.44 -28.48
C LEU A 17 -14.18 -3.22 -28.38
N ALA A 18 -14.03 -4.06 -27.36
CA ALA A 18 -12.83 -4.86 -27.16
C ALA A 18 -12.57 -5.80 -28.34
N TYR A 19 -13.61 -6.49 -28.82
CA TYR A 19 -13.52 -7.36 -30.00
C TYR A 19 -13.17 -6.58 -31.28
N TYR A 20 -13.70 -5.38 -31.45
CA TYR A 20 -13.40 -4.53 -32.61
C TYR A 20 -12.00 -3.91 -32.57
N ILE A 21 -11.53 -3.53 -31.38
CA ILE A 21 -10.24 -2.84 -31.18
C ILE A 21 -9.08 -3.84 -31.09
N ALA A 22 -9.25 -4.98 -30.41
CA ALA A 22 -8.15 -5.91 -30.12
C ALA A 22 -7.36 -6.36 -31.37
N PRO A 23 -7.99 -6.71 -32.50
CA PRO A 23 -7.26 -7.08 -33.73
C PRO A 23 -6.53 -5.91 -34.40
N LYS A 24 -6.90 -4.66 -34.07
CA LYS A 24 -6.30 -3.44 -34.63
C LYS A 24 -5.17 -2.88 -33.78
N LEU A 25 -5.01 -3.40 -32.56
CA LEU A 25 -3.87 -3.05 -31.72
C LEU A 25 -2.62 -3.68 -32.34
N PRO A 26 -1.56 -2.88 -32.59
CA PRO A 26 -0.32 -3.42 -33.13
C PRO A 26 0.24 -4.46 -32.14
N GLN A 27 0.39 -5.69 -32.60
CA GLN A 27 1.02 -6.73 -31.81
C GLN A 27 2.51 -6.44 -31.73
N GLN A 28 3.02 -6.20 -30.52
CA GLN A 28 4.45 -6.03 -30.33
C GLN A 28 5.16 -7.37 -30.44
N THR A 29 5.89 -7.56 -31.53
CA THR A 29 6.71 -8.74 -31.79
C THR A 29 8.15 -8.57 -31.31
N GLU A 30 8.60 -7.32 -31.19
CA GLU A 30 9.96 -6.96 -30.81
C GLU A 30 9.99 -6.12 -29.53
N LEU A 31 11.11 -6.19 -28.83
CA LEU A 31 11.36 -5.37 -27.66
C LEU A 31 11.52 -3.91 -28.10
N ARG A 32 10.83 -3.00 -27.42
CA ARG A 32 11.00 -1.56 -27.70
C ARG A 32 12.39 -1.11 -27.24
N PRO A 33 13.02 -0.13 -27.90
CA PRO A 33 14.32 0.39 -27.48
C PRO A 33 14.38 0.83 -26.00
N LEU A 34 13.29 1.41 -25.48
CA LEU A 34 13.22 1.77 -24.06
C LEU A 34 13.17 0.55 -23.12
N GLY A 35 12.51 -0.52 -23.55
CA GLY A 35 12.50 -1.78 -22.80
C GLY A 35 13.88 -2.43 -22.78
N GLU A 36 14.58 -2.41 -23.91
CA GLU A 36 15.96 -2.86 -24.03
C GLU A 36 16.88 -2.07 -23.09
N PHE A 37 16.79 -0.74 -23.11
CA PHE A 37 17.53 0.13 -22.20
C PHE A 37 17.33 -0.26 -20.72
N TYR A 38 16.09 -0.51 -20.28
CA TYR A 38 15.83 -0.91 -18.89
C TYR A 38 16.40 -2.29 -18.55
N LEU A 39 16.32 -3.26 -19.46
CA LEU A 39 16.87 -4.60 -19.23
C LEU A 39 18.41 -4.55 -19.13
N GLU A 40 19.05 -3.77 -19.99
CA GLU A 40 20.51 -3.62 -20.00
C GLU A 40 21.03 -2.86 -18.78
N ASN A 41 20.30 -1.84 -18.33
CA ASN A 41 20.75 -0.92 -17.28
C ASN A 41 20.20 -1.24 -15.88
N SER A 42 19.26 -2.16 -15.69
CA SER A 42 18.70 -2.40 -14.35
C SER A 42 19.78 -2.78 -13.30
N TYR A 43 20.74 -3.64 -13.67
CA TYR A 43 21.86 -4.05 -12.81
C TYR A 43 23.27 -3.75 -13.37
N PHE A 44 23.40 -3.80 -14.69
CA PHE A 44 24.64 -3.53 -15.42
C PHE A 44 24.59 -2.15 -16.08
N GLY A 45 25.63 -1.79 -16.84
CA GLY A 45 25.68 -0.54 -17.57
C GLY A 45 26.02 0.69 -16.71
N ASP A 46 26.21 1.81 -17.40
CA ASP A 46 26.63 3.07 -16.79
C ASP A 46 25.47 3.78 -16.06
N TYR A 47 24.22 3.50 -16.47
CA TYR A 47 23.00 4.03 -15.85
C TYR A 47 22.36 3.03 -14.88
N SER A 48 23.21 2.25 -14.22
CA SER A 48 22.79 1.12 -13.41
C SER A 48 21.98 1.51 -12.18
N ALA A 49 20.78 0.95 -11.99
CA ALA A 49 20.06 1.01 -10.71
C ALA A 49 20.59 0.01 -9.67
N LYS A 50 21.49 -0.90 -10.06
CA LYS A 50 22.08 -1.94 -9.18
C LYS A 50 21.03 -2.80 -8.49
N SER A 51 19.94 -3.09 -9.20
CA SER A 51 18.86 -3.98 -8.77
C SER A 51 18.63 -5.02 -9.86
N PRO A 52 18.66 -6.33 -9.58
CA PRO A 52 18.30 -7.35 -10.59
C PRO A 52 16.79 -7.35 -10.89
N GLU A 53 15.95 -6.74 -10.05
CA GLU A 53 14.53 -6.59 -10.32
C GLU A 53 14.28 -5.31 -11.14
N VAL A 54 13.95 -5.52 -12.42
CA VAL A 54 13.84 -4.47 -13.45
C VAL A 54 12.66 -3.53 -13.18
N VAL A 55 11.53 -4.05 -12.71
CA VAL A 55 10.33 -3.23 -12.48
C VAL A 55 10.58 -2.23 -11.36
N THR A 56 11.28 -2.64 -10.30
CA THR A 56 11.62 -1.83 -9.14
C THR A 56 12.68 -0.79 -9.50
N SER A 57 13.65 -1.14 -10.35
CA SER A 57 14.54 -0.15 -10.97
C SER A 57 13.75 0.92 -11.74
N ILE A 58 12.78 0.50 -12.55
CA ILE A 58 11.93 1.45 -13.29
C ILE A 58 11.13 2.32 -12.33
N LEU A 59 10.45 1.72 -11.34
CA LEU A 59 9.54 2.44 -10.46
C LEU A 59 10.26 3.41 -9.54
N TRP A 60 11.40 3.04 -8.94
CA TRP A 60 12.04 3.86 -7.91
C TRP A 60 13.24 4.68 -8.39
N ASP A 61 13.92 4.28 -9.47
CA ASP A 61 15.06 5.02 -10.01
C ASP A 61 14.66 5.77 -11.30
N TYR A 62 14.42 5.06 -12.40
CA TYR A 62 14.19 5.69 -13.71
C TYR A 62 12.91 6.53 -13.80
N ARG A 63 11.85 6.08 -13.12
CA ARG A 63 10.54 6.72 -13.04
C ARG A 63 10.12 6.94 -11.58
N GLY A 64 11.10 7.14 -10.70
CA GLY A 64 10.91 7.41 -9.27
C GLY A 64 9.82 8.44 -8.97
N VAL A 65 9.82 9.55 -9.74
CA VAL A 65 8.87 10.65 -9.57
C VAL A 65 7.43 10.21 -9.85
N ASP A 66 7.21 9.31 -10.82
CA ASP A 66 5.87 8.79 -11.11
C ASP A 66 5.34 7.97 -9.93
N THR A 67 6.18 7.11 -9.34
CA THR A 67 5.83 6.29 -8.16
C THR A 67 5.63 7.14 -6.90
N LEU A 68 6.42 8.19 -6.72
CA LEU A 68 6.22 9.18 -5.66
C LEU A 68 4.83 9.83 -5.76
N PHE A 69 4.40 10.20 -6.97
CA PHE A 69 3.08 10.78 -7.18
C PHE A 69 1.96 9.74 -7.08
N GLU A 70 2.18 8.49 -7.50
CA GLU A 70 1.22 7.39 -7.25
C GLU A 70 0.96 7.22 -5.75
N THR A 71 2.04 7.15 -4.96
CA THR A 71 1.97 7.08 -3.49
C THR A 71 1.26 8.31 -2.90
N SER A 72 1.48 9.49 -3.49
CA SER A 72 0.81 10.73 -3.08
C SER A 72 -0.69 10.71 -3.38
N VAL A 73 -1.11 10.16 -4.52
CA VAL A 73 -2.54 9.97 -4.85
C VAL A 73 -3.20 9.00 -3.86
N PHE A 74 -2.53 7.89 -3.54
CA PHE A 74 -3.02 6.97 -2.50
C PHE A 74 -3.15 7.68 -1.15
N PHE A 75 -2.15 8.48 -0.75
CA PHE A 75 -2.21 9.30 0.46
C PHE A 75 -3.43 10.22 0.48
N LEU A 76 -3.71 10.90 -0.64
CA LEU A 76 -4.87 11.78 -0.78
C LEU A 76 -6.19 11.00 -0.65
N ALA A 77 -6.27 9.78 -1.19
CA ALA A 77 -7.44 8.91 -1.03
C ALA A 77 -7.67 8.53 0.46
N ILE A 78 -6.61 8.22 1.20
CA ILE A 78 -6.69 7.94 2.64
C ILE A 78 -7.15 9.17 3.43
N ILE A 79 -6.55 10.34 3.19
CA ILE A 79 -6.95 11.59 3.85
C ILE A 79 -8.38 11.98 3.48
N GLY A 80 -8.77 11.84 2.20
CA GLY A 80 -10.12 12.09 1.72
C GLY A 80 -11.14 11.21 2.45
N SER A 81 -10.85 9.91 2.56
CA SER A 81 -11.70 8.96 3.29
C SER A 81 -11.81 9.35 4.77
N LEU A 82 -10.70 9.64 5.44
CA LEU A 82 -10.69 10.05 6.85
C LEU A 82 -11.40 11.39 7.10
N THR A 83 -11.34 12.30 6.13
CA THR A 83 -11.99 13.61 6.18
C THR A 83 -13.51 13.47 6.02
N LEU A 84 -13.95 12.62 5.08
CA LEU A 84 -15.36 12.35 4.84
C LEU A 84 -16.05 11.77 6.08
N PHE A 85 -15.36 10.88 6.80
CA PHE A 85 -15.84 10.24 8.02
C PHE A 85 -15.29 10.89 9.30
N ARG A 86 -14.92 12.18 9.23
CA ARG A 86 -14.32 12.89 10.37
C ARG A 86 -15.32 12.98 11.51
N LEU A 87 -14.88 12.51 12.68
CA LEU A 87 -15.64 12.59 13.92
C LEU A 87 -15.19 13.81 14.75
N ASN A 88 -16.13 14.43 15.46
CA ASN A 88 -15.80 15.44 16.47
C ASN A 88 -15.30 14.77 17.77
N LYS A 89 -14.71 15.55 18.68
CA LYS A 89 -14.11 15.01 19.93
C LYS A 89 -15.09 14.19 20.77
N LYS A 90 -16.38 14.53 20.78
CA LYS A 90 -17.41 13.78 21.52
C LYS A 90 -17.69 12.44 20.85
N GLN A 91 -17.91 12.46 19.54
CA GLN A 91 -18.15 11.26 18.72
C GLN A 91 -16.94 10.32 18.74
N GLU A 92 -15.70 10.83 18.76
CA GLU A 92 -14.50 9.99 18.91
C GLU A 92 -14.45 9.27 20.26
N LYS A 93 -14.83 9.95 21.35
CA LYS A 93 -14.93 9.30 22.67
C LYS A 93 -15.98 8.19 22.66
N GLU A 94 -17.13 8.43 22.04
CA GLU A 94 -18.19 7.42 21.90
C GLU A 94 -17.73 6.25 21.01
N ALA A 95 -17.02 6.50 19.91
CA ALA A 95 -16.50 5.46 19.02
C ALA A 95 -15.41 4.58 19.63
N LYS A 96 -14.68 5.10 20.63
CA LYS A 96 -13.68 4.34 21.42
C LYS A 96 -14.31 3.50 22.53
N GLN A 97 -15.56 3.76 22.92
CA GLN A 97 -16.25 2.92 23.89
C GLN A 97 -16.62 1.59 23.21
N LYS A 98 -16.14 0.49 23.80
CA LYS A 98 -16.42 -0.88 23.37
C LYS A 98 -17.81 -1.27 23.86
N PRO A 99 -18.80 -1.50 22.99
CA PRO A 99 -20.11 -1.97 23.43
C PRO A 99 -19.99 -3.39 23.99
N GLU A 100 -20.75 -3.73 25.03
CA GLU A 100 -20.68 -5.05 25.68
C GLU A 100 -20.94 -6.21 24.71
N GLU A 101 -21.79 -5.99 23.70
CA GLU A 101 -22.09 -6.97 22.64
C GLU A 101 -20.87 -7.33 21.76
N PHE A 102 -19.81 -6.53 21.76
CA PHE A 102 -18.56 -6.77 21.01
C PHE A 102 -17.41 -7.27 21.90
N SER A 103 -17.69 -7.70 23.14
CA SER A 103 -16.68 -8.20 24.08
C SER A 103 -16.07 -9.56 23.68
N GLY A 104 -16.77 -10.34 22.85
CA GLY A 104 -16.45 -11.74 22.58
C GLY A 104 -15.70 -12.07 21.30
N GLY A 105 -15.73 -11.23 20.25
CA GLY A 105 -15.19 -11.58 18.92
C GLY A 105 -15.80 -12.87 18.34
N LEU A 106 -15.10 -13.50 17.39
CA LEU A 106 -15.46 -14.82 16.85
C LEU A 106 -15.02 -15.98 17.77
N THR A 107 -15.32 -17.22 17.35
CA THR A 107 -15.02 -18.43 18.13
C THR A 107 -13.54 -18.58 18.45
N LEU A 108 -13.22 -19.34 19.52
CA LEU A 108 -11.82 -19.59 19.92
C LEU A 108 -10.98 -20.20 18.80
N VAL A 109 -11.57 -21.12 18.01
CA VAL A 109 -10.89 -21.74 16.87
C VAL A 109 -10.48 -20.68 15.84
N ILE A 110 -11.40 -19.78 15.49
CA ILE A 110 -11.12 -18.70 14.52
C ILE A 110 -10.01 -17.79 15.04
N LYS A 111 -10.09 -17.35 16.31
CA LYS A 111 -9.06 -16.50 16.93
C LYS A 111 -7.68 -17.14 16.91
N SER A 112 -7.59 -18.42 17.28
CA SER A 112 -6.32 -19.16 17.29
C SER A 112 -5.72 -19.27 15.89
N VAL A 113 -6.53 -19.61 14.89
CA VAL A 113 -6.09 -19.69 13.49
C VAL A 113 -5.67 -18.32 12.96
N THR A 114 -6.46 -17.26 13.25
CA THR A 114 -6.13 -15.88 12.86
C THR A 114 -4.77 -15.45 13.40
N LYS A 115 -4.42 -15.80 14.65
CA LYS A 115 -3.11 -15.44 15.23
C LYS A 115 -1.94 -16.02 14.43
N VAL A 116 -2.05 -17.29 14.01
CA VAL A 116 -1.01 -17.96 13.20
C VAL A 116 -0.94 -17.33 11.81
N ILE A 117 -2.09 -17.12 11.16
CA ILE A 117 -2.16 -16.51 9.83
C ILE A 117 -1.60 -15.08 9.84
N VAL A 118 -1.93 -14.27 10.85
CA VAL A 118 -1.39 -12.91 11.00
C VAL A 118 0.13 -12.94 11.08
N ALA A 119 0.72 -13.83 11.88
CA ALA A 119 2.17 -13.95 11.95
C ALA A 119 2.81 -14.27 10.60
N MET A 120 2.19 -15.18 9.82
CA MET A 120 2.64 -15.51 8.46
C MET A 120 2.50 -14.30 7.52
N ILE A 121 1.39 -13.58 7.56
CA ILE A 121 1.18 -12.37 6.75
C ILE A 121 2.26 -11.33 7.06
N LEU A 122 2.57 -11.08 8.34
CA LEU A 122 3.61 -10.12 8.71
C LEU A 122 4.97 -10.51 8.12
N ALA A 123 5.37 -11.78 8.21
CA ALA A 123 6.63 -12.26 7.67
C ALA A 123 6.68 -12.17 6.12
N VAL A 124 5.62 -12.66 5.45
CA VAL A 124 5.55 -12.66 3.98
C VAL A 124 5.47 -11.24 3.42
N SER A 125 4.63 -10.38 4.00
CA SER A 125 4.48 -8.99 3.57
C SER A 125 5.77 -8.18 3.73
N ALA A 126 6.48 -8.36 4.84
CA ALA A 126 7.80 -7.76 5.04
C ALA A 126 8.82 -8.31 4.03
N SER A 127 8.80 -9.60 3.73
CA SER A 127 9.69 -10.20 2.73
C SER A 127 9.44 -9.63 1.32
N ILE A 128 8.18 -9.45 0.92
CA ILE A 128 7.81 -8.87 -0.38
C ILE A 128 8.35 -7.44 -0.52
N ALA A 129 8.30 -6.65 0.55
CA ALA A 129 8.80 -5.28 0.54
C ALA A 129 10.33 -5.23 0.56
N LEU A 130 10.96 -5.89 1.55
CA LEU A 130 12.40 -5.77 1.79
C LEU A 130 13.27 -6.42 0.72
N HIS A 131 12.72 -7.36 -0.05
CA HIS A 131 13.41 -7.98 -1.19
C HIS A 131 12.90 -7.47 -2.54
N GLY A 132 12.20 -6.33 -2.60
CA GLY A 132 11.65 -5.79 -3.84
C GLY A 132 12.72 -5.48 -4.90
N HIS A 133 13.95 -5.15 -4.49
CA HIS A 133 15.08 -4.98 -5.41
C HIS A 133 15.66 -6.30 -5.94
N LEU A 134 15.29 -7.44 -5.36
CA LEU A 134 15.78 -8.76 -5.75
C LEU A 134 14.73 -9.62 -6.46
N THR A 135 13.47 -9.50 -6.05
CA THR A 135 12.38 -10.39 -6.43
C THR A 135 11.12 -9.58 -6.74
N PRO A 136 10.23 -10.07 -7.62
CA PRO A 136 8.98 -9.40 -7.92
C PRO A 136 8.19 -9.05 -6.64
N GLY A 137 7.84 -7.78 -6.49
CA GLY A 137 7.27 -7.28 -5.25
C GLY A 137 7.43 -5.77 -5.15
N GLY A 138 7.79 -5.31 -3.95
CA GLY A 138 7.95 -3.88 -3.66
C GLY A 138 7.17 -3.45 -2.42
N GLY A 139 7.37 -2.18 -2.05
CA GLY A 139 6.76 -1.58 -0.87
C GLY A 139 5.23 -1.56 -0.93
N PHE A 140 4.65 -1.17 -2.06
CA PHE A 140 3.20 -1.06 -2.22
C PHE A 140 2.48 -2.41 -2.06
N GLN A 141 2.98 -3.45 -2.74
CA GLN A 141 2.44 -4.80 -2.69
C GLN A 141 2.61 -5.41 -1.30
N GLY A 142 3.80 -5.24 -0.71
CA GLY A 142 4.06 -5.65 0.66
C GLY A 142 3.13 -4.94 1.65
N GLY A 143 2.95 -3.62 1.52
CA GLY A 143 2.10 -2.82 2.41
C GLY A 143 0.61 -3.17 2.26
N SER A 144 0.17 -3.46 1.03
CA SER A 144 -1.18 -3.97 0.76
C SER A 144 -1.41 -5.34 1.38
N ALA A 145 -0.42 -6.24 1.31
CA ALA A 145 -0.47 -7.53 1.99
C ALA A 145 -0.47 -7.37 3.52
N LEU A 146 0.36 -6.47 4.05
CA LEU A 146 0.41 -6.13 5.48
C LEU A 146 -0.96 -5.69 6.00
N ALA A 147 -1.71 -4.91 5.21
CA ALA A 147 -3.03 -4.41 5.59
C ALA A 147 -4.07 -5.52 5.85
N VAL A 148 -3.85 -6.73 5.34
CA VAL A 148 -4.70 -7.90 5.61
C VAL A 148 -4.61 -8.33 7.08
N ALA A 149 -3.46 -8.19 7.73
CA ALA A 149 -3.28 -8.57 9.14
C ALA A 149 -4.22 -7.80 10.09
N PRO A 150 -4.23 -6.45 10.14
CA PRO A 150 -5.15 -5.71 10.99
C PRO A 150 -6.61 -5.93 10.58
N LEU A 151 -6.91 -6.12 9.29
CA LEU A 151 -8.25 -6.46 8.83
C LEU A 151 -8.75 -7.80 9.40
N LEU A 152 -7.91 -8.83 9.39
CA LEU A 152 -8.23 -10.14 9.99
C LEU A 152 -8.39 -10.05 11.51
N ILE A 153 -7.56 -9.24 12.20
CA ILE A 153 -7.70 -9.02 13.64
C ILE A 153 -9.04 -8.32 13.94
N ILE A 154 -9.39 -7.29 13.16
CA ILE A 154 -10.67 -6.59 13.30
C ILE A 154 -11.85 -7.56 13.12
N ALA A 155 -11.78 -8.43 12.11
CA ALA A 155 -12.84 -9.40 11.82
C ALA A 155 -12.95 -10.51 12.88
N ALA A 156 -11.83 -11.07 13.34
CA ALA A 156 -11.81 -12.18 14.29
C ALA A 156 -12.01 -11.75 15.75
N TYR A 157 -11.56 -10.55 16.11
CA TYR A 157 -11.63 -10.03 17.47
C TYR A 157 -12.54 -8.80 17.53
N SER A 158 -12.04 -7.65 17.13
CA SER A 158 -12.73 -6.37 16.99
C SER A 158 -11.71 -5.27 16.69
N LYS A 159 -12.16 -4.10 16.22
CA LYS A 159 -11.30 -2.90 16.19
C LYS A 159 -10.70 -2.55 17.56
N TYR A 160 -11.46 -2.77 18.63
CA TYR A 160 -11.02 -2.44 19.99
C TYR A 160 -9.85 -3.31 20.43
N ALA A 161 -9.80 -4.59 20.01
CA ALA A 161 -8.66 -5.45 20.31
C ALA A 161 -7.36 -4.91 19.69
N LEU A 162 -7.44 -4.36 18.48
CA LEU A 162 -6.29 -3.75 17.80
C LEU A 162 -5.85 -2.44 18.48
N GLU A 163 -6.83 -1.61 18.87
CA GLU A 163 -6.59 -0.37 19.63
C GLU A 163 -5.98 -0.64 21.02
N GLU A 164 -6.47 -1.66 21.74
CA GLU A 164 -5.97 -2.12 23.05
C GLU A 164 -4.52 -2.62 22.95
N HIS A 165 -4.13 -3.25 21.84
CA HIS A 165 -2.75 -3.67 21.56
C HIS A 165 -1.88 -2.55 20.97
N GLY A 166 -2.36 -1.32 20.99
CA GLY A 166 -1.56 -0.15 20.68
C GLY A 166 -1.49 0.24 19.21
N LEU A 167 -2.39 -0.25 18.37
CA LEU A 167 -2.53 0.22 16.99
C LEU A 167 -3.90 0.88 16.81
N ASP A 168 -3.98 2.15 17.18
CA ASP A 168 -5.15 3.00 16.97
C ASP A 168 -5.03 3.85 15.69
N LYS A 169 -6.12 4.53 15.32
CA LYS A 169 -6.18 5.40 14.14
C LYS A 169 -5.05 6.44 14.14
N THR A 170 -4.74 7.01 15.28
CA THR A 170 -3.72 8.07 15.41
C THR A 170 -2.33 7.50 15.16
N ARG A 171 -1.98 6.37 15.77
CA ARG A 171 -0.69 5.71 15.55
C ARG A 171 -0.54 5.21 14.12
N ALA A 172 -1.60 4.66 13.53
CA ALA A 172 -1.59 4.30 12.11
C ALA A 172 -1.33 5.53 11.21
N LEU A 173 -1.94 6.67 11.50
CA LEU A 173 -1.66 7.91 10.79
C LEU A 173 -0.23 8.42 10.97
N ILE A 174 0.33 8.31 12.17
CA ILE A 174 1.73 8.68 12.46
C ILE A 174 2.69 7.78 11.67
N LEU A 175 2.52 6.45 11.75
CA LEU A 175 3.35 5.49 11.00
C LEU A 175 3.30 5.74 9.51
N ARG A 176 2.10 6.01 8.97
CA ARG A 176 1.94 6.38 7.58
C ARG A 176 2.70 7.64 7.20
N SER A 177 2.59 8.68 8.03
CA SER A 177 3.30 9.95 7.81
C SER A 177 4.82 9.78 7.92
N ILE A 178 5.31 8.90 8.80
CA ILE A 178 6.72 8.53 8.88
C ILE A 178 7.18 7.86 7.58
N GLY A 179 6.39 6.93 7.03
CA GLY A 179 6.67 6.32 5.74
C GLY A 179 6.82 7.36 4.63
N LEU A 180 5.85 8.26 4.48
CA LEU A 180 5.89 9.30 3.44
C LEU A 180 7.02 10.30 3.63
N LEU A 181 7.29 10.71 4.87
CA LEU A 181 8.41 11.58 5.17
C LEU A 181 9.73 10.87 4.85
N GLY A 182 9.84 9.58 5.14
CA GLY A 182 10.99 8.75 4.76
C GLY A 182 11.23 8.75 3.25
N ILE A 183 10.19 8.50 2.44
CA ILE A 183 10.29 8.57 0.97
C ILE A 183 10.78 9.96 0.54
N ALA A 184 10.15 11.03 1.05
CA ALA A 184 10.52 12.40 0.69
C ALA A 184 11.97 12.73 1.07
N LEU A 185 12.43 12.31 2.25
CA LEU A 185 13.80 12.54 2.69
C LEU A 185 14.81 11.79 1.82
N ILE A 186 14.59 10.50 1.54
CA ILE A 186 15.47 9.71 0.66
C ILE A 186 15.52 10.31 -0.75
N ALA A 187 14.39 10.79 -1.28
CA ALA A 187 14.32 11.47 -2.58
C ALA A 187 15.18 12.74 -2.67
N LEU A 188 15.37 13.46 -1.57
CA LEU A 188 16.13 14.71 -1.54
C LEU A 188 17.63 14.52 -1.26
N VAL A 189 18.05 13.38 -0.70
CA VAL A 189 19.46 13.10 -0.38
C VAL A 189 20.39 13.29 -1.58
N PRO A 190 20.08 12.79 -2.80
CA PRO A 190 20.95 12.99 -3.96
C PRO A 190 21.25 14.45 -4.30
N LEU A 191 20.31 15.36 -4.06
CA LEU A 191 20.49 16.79 -4.34
C LEU A 191 21.61 17.40 -3.48
N LEU A 192 21.79 16.89 -2.26
CA LEU A 192 22.88 17.32 -1.37
C LEU A 192 24.26 16.90 -1.89
N ALA A 193 24.30 15.88 -2.74
CA ALA A 193 25.52 15.38 -3.40
C ALA A 193 25.66 15.90 -4.84
N GLY A 194 24.83 16.86 -5.28
CA GLY A 194 24.85 17.41 -6.64
C GLY A 194 24.21 16.49 -7.70
N GLY A 195 23.54 15.42 -7.28
CA GLY A 195 22.77 14.54 -8.17
C GLY A 195 21.36 15.06 -8.45
N TYR A 196 20.57 14.26 -9.18
CA TYR A 196 19.16 14.52 -9.47
C TYR A 196 18.25 13.97 -8.37
N ILE A 197 17.05 14.53 -8.24
CA ILE A 197 16.05 14.03 -7.29
C ILE A 197 15.81 12.52 -7.52
N MET A 198 15.77 11.75 -6.43
CA MET A 198 15.62 10.29 -6.43
C MET A 198 16.73 9.48 -7.11
N GLN A 199 17.82 10.11 -7.58
CA GLN A 199 18.93 9.39 -8.20
C GLN A 199 19.53 8.37 -7.22
N ASN A 200 19.48 7.10 -7.60
CA ASN A 200 19.98 6.01 -6.77
C ASN A 200 21.51 5.89 -6.82
N GLN A 201 22.07 5.54 -7.98
CA GLN A 201 23.50 5.36 -8.15
C GLN A 201 24.16 6.63 -8.75
N PRO A 202 25.41 6.94 -8.38
CA PRO A 202 26.28 6.25 -7.41
C PRO A 202 26.11 6.76 -5.96
N ILE A 203 25.03 7.50 -5.65
CA ILE A 203 24.85 8.19 -4.36
C ILE A 203 24.68 7.21 -3.21
N PHE A 204 23.87 6.17 -3.40
CA PHE A 204 23.61 5.16 -2.38
C PHE A 204 24.43 3.89 -2.64
N PRO A 205 25.07 3.30 -1.62
CA PRO A 205 25.85 2.09 -1.81
C PRO A 205 24.94 0.92 -2.22
N ALA A 206 25.25 0.28 -3.35
CA ALA A 206 24.51 -0.87 -3.85
C ALA A 206 24.56 -2.08 -2.91
N GLU A 207 25.66 -2.24 -2.18
CA GLU A 207 25.90 -3.34 -1.25
C GLU A 207 26.20 -2.82 0.16
N LEU A 208 25.73 -3.54 1.17
CA LEU A 208 26.02 -3.28 2.58
C LEU A 208 26.39 -4.59 3.26
N GLY A 209 27.60 -4.68 3.84
CA GLY A 209 28.06 -5.90 4.51
C GLY A 209 28.17 -7.13 3.59
N GLY A 210 28.46 -6.92 2.30
CA GLY A 210 28.55 -7.99 1.30
C GLY A 210 27.20 -8.53 0.81
N GLN A 211 26.09 -7.86 1.16
CA GLN A 211 24.75 -8.18 0.67
C GLN A 211 24.26 -7.08 -0.26
N LEU A 212 23.62 -7.45 -1.36
CA LEU A 212 23.02 -6.51 -2.29
C LEU A 212 21.77 -5.88 -1.68
N VAL A 213 21.81 -4.57 -1.47
CA VAL A 213 20.70 -3.77 -0.92
C VAL A 213 20.04 -2.87 -1.97
N GLY A 214 20.58 -2.81 -3.19
CA GLY A 214 19.97 -2.06 -4.30
C GLY A 214 20.01 -0.55 -4.12
N GLY A 215 20.89 -0.02 -3.25
CA GLY A 215 21.02 1.42 -3.00
C GLY A 215 19.79 2.03 -2.32
N SER A 216 19.17 3.04 -2.92
CA SER A 216 18.01 3.74 -2.36
C SER A 216 16.72 2.90 -2.38
N LEU A 217 16.63 1.90 -3.27
CA LEU A 217 15.42 1.13 -3.55
C LEU A 217 14.87 0.41 -2.31
N ILE A 218 15.76 -0.17 -1.48
CA ILE A 218 15.34 -0.85 -0.24
C ILE A 218 14.67 0.11 0.75
N TYR A 219 15.16 1.35 0.85
CA TYR A 219 14.57 2.35 1.74
C TYR A 219 13.21 2.80 1.23
N TYR A 220 13.09 3.04 -0.07
CA TYR A 220 11.79 3.37 -0.67
C TYR A 220 10.77 2.26 -0.45
N ASN A 221 11.14 1.01 -0.73
CA ASN A 221 10.26 -0.14 -0.48
C ASN A 221 9.86 -0.26 0.99
N PHE A 222 10.79 -0.07 1.93
CA PHE A 222 10.48 -0.11 3.37
C PHE A 222 9.51 1.01 3.80
N PHE A 223 9.77 2.24 3.37
CA PHE A 223 8.96 3.38 3.75
C PHE A 223 7.58 3.37 3.08
N GLU A 224 7.50 2.92 1.83
CA GLU A 224 6.24 2.71 1.12
C GLU A 224 5.44 1.57 1.76
N PHE A 225 6.08 0.45 2.13
CA PHE A 225 5.46 -0.63 2.89
C PHE A 225 4.77 -0.14 4.17
N LEU A 226 5.49 0.68 4.94
CA LEU A 226 4.97 1.29 6.15
C LEU A 226 3.81 2.25 5.84
N ALA A 227 3.97 3.11 4.82
CA ALA A 227 2.96 4.09 4.42
C ALA A 227 1.66 3.42 3.98
N VAL A 228 1.74 2.44 3.09
CA VAL A 228 0.58 1.76 2.51
C VAL A 228 -0.14 0.92 3.57
N GLY A 229 0.59 0.08 4.31
CA GLY A 229 -0.01 -0.78 5.34
C GLY A 229 -0.68 0.03 6.46
N ALA A 230 0.00 1.08 6.95
CA ALA A 230 -0.57 1.93 8.00
C ALA A 230 -1.73 2.80 7.48
N GLY A 231 -1.68 3.23 6.21
CA GLY A 231 -2.76 3.97 5.55
C GLY A 231 -4.06 3.17 5.49
N PHE A 232 -4.00 1.93 4.99
CA PHE A 232 -5.16 1.04 4.99
C PHE A 232 -5.65 0.74 6.41
N THR A 233 -4.73 0.49 7.36
CA THR A 233 -5.10 0.25 8.76
C THR A 233 -5.92 1.39 9.36
N ALA A 234 -5.54 2.64 9.09
CA ALA A 234 -6.28 3.81 9.57
C ALA A 234 -7.72 3.86 9.01
N VAL A 235 -7.90 3.50 7.73
CA VAL A 235 -9.22 3.41 7.09
C VAL A 235 -10.04 2.24 7.65
N PHE A 236 -9.43 1.07 7.84
CA PHE A 236 -10.14 -0.08 8.42
C PHE A 236 -10.62 0.19 9.84
N LEU A 237 -9.80 0.82 10.68
CA LEU A 237 -10.20 1.21 12.04
C LEU A 237 -11.40 2.18 12.05
N LEU A 238 -11.46 3.08 11.06
CA LEU A 238 -12.56 4.01 10.88
C LEU A 238 -13.84 3.31 10.40
N LEU A 239 -13.72 2.47 9.37
CA LEU A 239 -14.85 1.74 8.79
C LEU A 239 -15.38 0.63 9.72
N ALA A 240 -14.55 0.14 10.63
CA ALA A 240 -14.92 -0.86 11.64
C ALA A 240 -15.64 -0.28 12.85
N ILE A 241 -15.97 1.01 12.87
CA ILE A 241 -16.85 1.58 13.90
C ILE A 241 -18.23 0.90 13.79
N PRO A 242 -18.78 0.33 14.88
CA PRO A 242 -20.05 -0.36 14.82
C PRO A 242 -21.17 0.49 14.24
N GLU A 243 -21.99 -0.08 13.36
CA GLU A 243 -23.06 0.65 12.65
C GLU A 243 -24.03 1.34 13.61
N LYS A 244 -24.36 0.74 14.75
CA LYS A 244 -25.22 1.37 15.78
C LYS A 244 -24.60 2.65 16.33
N VAL A 245 -23.28 2.62 16.61
CA VAL A 245 -22.53 3.79 17.08
C VAL A 245 -22.48 4.83 15.96
N PHE A 246 -22.23 4.41 14.72
CA PHE A 246 -22.17 5.30 13.57
C PHE A 246 -23.53 5.97 13.24
N LYS A 247 -24.65 5.23 13.29
CA LYS A 247 -26.00 5.78 13.11
C LYS A 247 -26.34 6.81 14.19
N LYS A 248 -25.98 6.52 15.45
CA LYS A 248 -26.12 7.46 16.56
C LYS A 248 -25.32 8.74 16.33
N ILE A 249 -24.08 8.61 15.83
CA ILE A 249 -23.20 9.73 15.44
C ILE A 249 -23.85 10.61 14.36
N LEU A 250 -24.52 10.00 13.38
CA LEU A 250 -25.23 10.69 12.30
C LEU A 250 -26.59 11.28 12.70
N GLY A 251 -27.07 11.03 13.92
CA GLY A 251 -28.40 11.46 14.37
C GLY A 251 -29.56 10.76 13.66
N VAL A 252 -29.28 9.66 12.95
CA VAL A 252 -30.31 8.83 12.31
C VAL A 252 -30.89 7.92 13.39
N ARG A 253 -32.13 8.19 13.83
CA ARG A 253 -32.85 7.34 14.79
C ARG A 253 -33.12 5.97 14.15
N GLN A 254 -32.98 4.91 14.95
CA GLN A 254 -33.39 3.55 14.57
C GLN A 254 -34.90 3.46 14.42
#